data_AF-A0A9Q3CQT8-F1
#
_entry.id   AF-A0A9Q3CQT8-F1
#
_cell.length_a   1.000
_cell.length_b   1.000
_cell.length_c   1.000
_cell.angle_alpha   90.00
_cell.angle_beta   90.00
_cell.angle_gamma   90.00
#
_symmetry.space_group_name_H-M   'P 1'
#
loop_
_entity.id
_entity.type
_entity.pdbx_description
1 polymer ?
#
loop_
_entity_poly.entity_id
_entity_poly.type
_entity_poly.pdbx_seq_one_letter_code
_entity_poly.pdbx_strand_id
1 'polypeptide(L)'
;MANVFWSHSNHYHHAAARKYRAQRLPTQPQLHRIQIVSFSSSSRNRSSDQTTFSGFREPLDTSSWKPRVSRRWTPMTIVLICVPLLTFGLGTWQVQRLGWKRNLIKDLEHKMSIEPITLPRQINPTVVPEFEYRKVKLIGRFDHSKEILIQSRTRDSELGYHVITPFYRDDGGDPILVNRGFIKREFKLRASRPQSTEPRSVEIIGMLRKQEKKSIFQPGNHKNLNQWYFVDIKEIAEHLGTTPVLVDAITYANSGKLNELLSNGIPIGRSSQITLRNMHATYIATWYGISAITTVMSIMLFRKPLSGRSIFAGVQ
;
A
#
# COMPACT_ATOMS: atom_id res chain seq x y z
N MET A 1 18.61 0.88 -69.81
CA MET A 1 18.93 2.32 -69.83
C MET A 1 18.62 2.83 -68.43
N ALA A 2 19.60 2.85 -67.51
CA ALA A 2 20.58 3.93 -67.32
C ALA A 2 19.87 5.26 -66.96
N ASN A 3 20.23 6.05 -65.95
CA ASN A 3 21.31 6.07 -64.97
C ASN A 3 20.89 7.18 -63.97
N VAL A 4 21.08 6.98 -62.65
CA VAL A 4 22.10 7.67 -61.84
C VAL A 4 21.89 9.19 -61.71
N PHE A 5 21.73 9.72 -60.49
CA PHE A 5 22.53 10.86 -60.02
C PHE A 5 22.49 10.97 -58.47
N TRP A 6 23.64 10.62 -57.85
CA TRP A 6 24.34 11.22 -56.68
C TRP A 6 23.58 11.38 -55.34
N SER A 7 23.88 10.64 -54.26
CA SER A 7 25.15 10.42 -53.51
C SER A 7 25.87 11.71 -53.11
N HIS A 8 25.83 12.06 -51.82
CA HIS A 8 26.90 12.80 -51.16
C HIS A 8 27.16 12.19 -49.77
N SER A 9 28.41 11.80 -49.62
CA SER A 9 29.12 11.23 -48.49
C SER A 9 29.63 12.30 -47.53
N ASN A 10 29.69 11.99 -46.23
CA ASN A 10 30.93 11.98 -45.42
C ASN A 10 30.55 11.84 -43.94
N HIS A 11 30.85 10.69 -43.33
CA HIS A 11 32.13 10.44 -42.62
C HIS A 11 32.29 11.30 -41.37
N TYR A 12 31.95 10.72 -40.22
CA TYR A 12 32.67 10.98 -38.98
C TYR A 12 33.37 9.69 -38.55
N HIS A 13 34.67 9.66 -38.85
CA HIS A 13 35.61 8.66 -38.34
C HIS A 13 35.92 8.93 -36.86
N HIS A 14 36.03 7.84 -36.12
CA HIS A 14 37.03 7.51 -35.10
C HIS A 14 37.82 8.62 -34.39
N ALA A 15 37.93 8.40 -33.07
CA ALA A 15 39.13 8.53 -32.23
C ALA A 15 39.01 9.58 -31.10
N ALA A 16 38.91 9.08 -29.86
CA ALA A 16 39.55 9.70 -28.70
C ALA A 16 39.68 8.68 -27.56
N ALA A 17 40.67 7.80 -27.70
CA ALA A 17 41.20 7.04 -26.57
C ALA A 17 42.28 7.87 -25.86
N ARG A 18 42.16 7.96 -24.53
CA ARG A 18 43.23 8.13 -23.52
C ARG A 18 44.15 9.35 -23.64
N LYS A 19 44.19 10.17 -22.57
CA LYS A 19 45.29 10.16 -21.58
C LYS A 19 45.15 11.25 -20.49
N TYR A 20 45.23 10.78 -19.24
CA TYR A 20 45.77 11.39 -18.02
C TYR A 20 45.34 12.80 -17.58
N ARG A 21 44.71 12.88 -16.40
CA ARG A 21 45.32 13.62 -15.27
C ARG A 21 44.81 13.12 -13.92
N ALA A 22 45.73 12.59 -13.14
CA ALA A 22 45.56 12.26 -11.73
C ALA A 22 45.20 13.53 -10.93
N GLN A 23 44.09 13.50 -10.21
CA GLN A 23 43.76 14.51 -9.20
C GLN A 23 43.77 13.87 -7.81
N ARG A 24 44.92 14.09 -7.17
CA ARG A 24 45.26 14.22 -5.76
C ARG A 24 44.26 13.66 -4.74
N LEU A 25 44.76 12.66 -4.01
CA LEU A 25 44.29 12.20 -2.71
C LEU A 25 44.09 13.38 -1.73
N PRO A 26 43.04 13.38 -0.90
CA PRO A 26 42.93 14.31 0.20
C PRO A 26 44.01 14.03 1.25
N THR A 27 44.72 15.10 1.56
CA THR A 27 45.76 15.28 2.58
C THR A 27 45.40 14.68 3.94
N GLN A 28 46.36 13.93 4.51
CA GLN A 28 46.39 13.53 5.91
C GLN A 28 46.21 14.73 6.85
N PRO A 29 45.44 14.60 7.95
CA PRO A 29 45.43 15.62 8.99
C PRO A 29 46.77 15.65 9.72
N GLN A 30 47.33 16.85 9.79
CA GLN A 30 48.55 17.22 10.52
C GLN A 30 48.44 16.78 11.99
N LEU A 31 49.38 15.94 12.42
CA LEU A 31 49.63 15.66 13.83
C LEU A 31 50.06 16.98 14.50
N HIS A 32 49.25 17.48 15.42
CA HIS A 32 49.64 18.57 16.30
C HIS A 32 50.88 18.14 17.10
N ARG A 33 52.00 18.77 16.76
CA ARG A 33 53.27 18.73 17.48
C ARG A 33 53.03 19.21 18.91
N ILE A 34 53.03 18.27 19.86
CA ILE A 34 53.09 18.59 21.29
C ILE A 34 54.42 19.30 21.52
N GLN A 35 54.37 20.57 21.91
CA GLN A 35 55.54 21.29 22.40
C GLN A 35 55.97 20.61 23.70
N ILE A 36 57.10 19.92 23.66
CA ILE A 36 57.84 19.54 24.85
C ILE A 36 58.38 20.84 25.44
N VAL A 37 57.76 21.31 26.51
CA VAL A 37 58.34 22.36 27.35
C VAL A 37 59.57 21.77 28.01
N SER A 38 60.74 22.20 27.55
CA SER A 38 62.01 21.97 28.21
C SER A 38 61.97 22.63 29.58
N PHE A 39 61.89 21.82 30.64
CA PHE A 39 62.09 22.31 32.00
C PHE A 39 63.57 22.61 32.21
N SER A 40 63.91 23.88 32.32
CA SER A 40 65.24 24.33 32.76
C SER A 40 65.48 23.88 34.20
N SER A 41 66.54 23.13 34.43
CA SER A 41 67.04 22.80 35.76
C SER A 41 67.55 24.06 36.45
N SER A 42 66.70 24.66 37.30
CA SER A 42 67.16 25.65 38.28
C SER A 42 67.39 24.90 39.60
N SER A 43 68.65 24.71 39.94
CA SER A 43 69.09 24.24 41.25
C SER A 43 68.67 25.26 42.30
N ARG A 44 67.62 24.94 43.07
CA ARG A 44 67.27 25.73 44.26
C ARG A 44 67.65 24.94 45.49
N ASN A 45 68.48 25.62 46.28
CA ASN A 45 69.27 25.11 47.37
C ASN A 45 68.39 24.56 48.49
N ARG A 46 68.89 23.49 49.10
CA ARG A 46 68.28 22.68 50.16
C ARG A 46 68.44 23.43 51.49
N SER A 47 67.35 23.93 52.06
CA SER A 47 67.30 24.25 53.49
C SER A 47 66.41 23.22 54.18
N SER A 48 67.07 22.42 55.01
CA SER A 48 66.52 21.45 55.93
C SER A 48 65.58 22.12 56.93
N ASP A 49 64.32 21.69 56.96
CA ASP A 49 63.53 21.74 58.18
C ASP A 49 63.00 20.34 58.48
N GLN A 50 63.53 19.78 59.56
CA GLN A 50 63.05 18.54 60.17
C GLN A 50 61.82 18.89 61.01
N THR A 51 60.63 18.71 60.46
CA THR A 51 59.40 18.59 61.26
C THR A 51 59.07 17.13 61.45
N THR A 52 59.25 16.71 62.71
CA THR A 52 58.75 15.53 63.40
C THR A 52 57.50 14.89 62.80
N PHE A 53 57.65 13.63 62.37
CA PHE A 53 56.55 12.73 62.00
C PHE A 53 55.90 12.20 63.28
N SER A 54 54.87 12.87 63.79
CA SER A 54 53.96 12.29 64.79
C SER A 54 52.76 11.68 64.07
N GLY A 55 52.67 10.36 64.07
CA GLY A 55 51.61 9.60 63.43
C GLY A 55 50.25 9.88 64.07
N PHE A 56 49.42 10.64 63.38
CA PHE A 56 47.96 10.54 63.41
C PHE A 56 47.46 11.07 62.07
N ARG A 57 47.03 10.17 61.17
CA ARG A 57 46.30 10.59 59.96
C ARG A 57 44.89 10.94 60.40
N GLU A 58 44.48 12.19 60.22
CA GLU A 58 43.07 12.58 60.37
C GLU A 58 42.20 11.63 59.52
N PRO A 59 41.06 11.13 60.05
CA PRO A 59 40.13 10.38 59.23
C PRO A 59 39.63 11.31 58.12
N LEU A 60 39.86 10.92 56.87
CA LEU A 60 39.38 11.64 55.69
C LEU A 60 37.90 12.01 55.90
N ASP A 61 37.58 13.30 55.88
CA ASP A 61 36.20 13.78 55.97
C ASP A 61 35.40 13.28 54.75
N THR A 62 34.69 12.17 54.95
CA THR A 62 33.85 11.54 53.92
C THR A 62 32.47 12.19 53.80
N SER A 63 32.15 13.19 54.62
CA SER A 63 30.81 13.80 54.67
C SER A 63 30.45 14.61 53.41
N SER A 64 31.45 15.00 52.63
CA SER A 64 31.27 15.79 51.40
C SER A 64 31.16 14.95 50.13
N TRP A 65 31.29 13.61 50.21
CA TRP A 65 31.24 12.76 49.03
C TRP A 65 29.79 12.51 48.58
N LYS A 66 29.31 13.33 47.63
CA LYS A 66 28.10 13.02 46.86
C LYS A 66 28.51 12.29 45.58
N PRO A 67 28.18 11.00 45.40
CA PRO A 67 28.42 10.33 44.13
C PRO A 67 27.63 11.06 43.05
N ARG A 68 28.31 11.77 42.16
CA ARG A 68 27.70 12.32 40.95
C ARG A 68 27.47 11.18 39.99
N VAL A 69 26.35 10.48 40.15
CA VAL A 69 25.93 9.47 39.18
C VAL A 69 25.40 10.21 37.96
N SER A 70 26.28 10.55 37.01
CA SER A 70 25.86 11.13 35.74
C SER A 70 25.05 10.08 34.98
N ARG A 71 23.77 10.34 34.75
CA ARG A 71 22.89 9.51 33.92
C ARG A 71 23.37 9.60 32.47
N ARG A 72 24.28 8.70 32.08
CA ARG A 72 24.76 8.60 30.70
C ARG A 72 23.65 8.00 29.84
N TRP A 73 23.38 8.62 28.69
CA TRP A 73 22.50 8.07 27.66
C TRP A 73 23.15 6.79 27.11
N THR A 74 22.76 5.64 27.64
CA THR A 74 23.16 4.36 27.06
C THR A 74 22.24 4.04 25.87
N PRO A 75 22.70 3.26 24.87
CA PRO A 75 21.85 2.82 23.77
C PRO A 75 20.51 2.21 24.24
N MET A 76 20.54 1.53 25.39
CA MET A 76 19.35 0.98 26.04
C MET A 76 18.34 2.05 26.48
N THR A 77 18.78 3.18 27.04
CA THR A 77 17.88 4.28 27.42
C THR A 77 17.20 4.94 26.22
N ILE A 78 17.90 4.99 25.07
CA ILE A 78 17.34 5.50 23.82
C ILE A 78 16.25 4.56 23.32
N VAL A 79 16.51 3.24 23.28
CA VAL A 79 15.51 2.24 22.87
C VAL A 79 14.26 2.27 23.75
N LEU A 80 14.43 2.36 25.07
CA LEU A 80 13.33 2.44 26.05
C LEU A 80 12.41 3.65 25.81
N ILE A 81 12.95 4.77 25.34
CA ILE A 81 12.15 5.95 25.02
C ILE A 81 11.57 5.87 23.60
N CYS A 82 12.35 5.37 22.64
CA CYS A 82 11.93 5.33 21.23
C CYS A 82 10.81 4.32 20.98
N VAL A 83 10.86 3.12 21.56
CA VAL A 83 9.84 2.08 21.34
C VAL A 83 8.41 2.52 21.70
N PRO A 84 8.12 3.08 22.90
CA PRO A 84 6.78 3.52 23.24
C PRO A 84 6.28 4.67 22.34
N LEU A 85 7.17 5.58 21.93
CA LEU A 85 6.83 6.68 21.02
C LEU A 85 6.48 6.17 19.62
N LEU A 86 7.28 5.26 19.08
CA LEU A 86 7.04 4.66 17.76
C LEU A 86 5.74 3.85 17.75
N THR A 87 5.51 3.02 18.77
CA THR A 87 4.31 2.19 18.88
C THR A 87 3.04 3.03 19.11
N PHE A 88 3.14 4.14 19.85
CA PHE A 88 2.05 5.11 19.99
C PHE A 88 1.74 5.80 18.65
N GLY A 89 2.77 6.21 17.91
CA GLY A 89 2.62 6.78 16.56
C GLY A 89 1.96 5.81 15.59
N LEU A 90 2.36 4.54 15.61
CA LEU A 90 1.76 3.46 14.82
C LEU A 90 0.30 3.21 15.23
N GLY A 91 -0.01 3.20 16.53
CA GLY A 91 -1.39 3.10 17.03
C GLY A 91 -2.26 4.26 16.55
N THR A 92 -1.76 5.49 16.64
CA THR A 92 -2.45 6.69 16.17
C THR A 92 -2.70 6.64 14.66
N TRP A 93 -1.69 6.22 13.88
CA TRP A 93 -1.85 6.02 12.44
C TRP A 93 -2.91 4.97 12.11
N GLN A 94 -2.97 3.86 12.84
CA GLN A 94 -4.01 2.84 12.65
C GLN A 94 -5.42 3.38 12.95
N VAL A 95 -5.58 4.23 13.97
CA VAL A 95 -6.87 4.91 14.26
C VAL A 95 -7.28 5.83 13.10
N GLN A 96 -6.36 6.67 12.62
CA GLN A 96 -6.63 7.56 11.48
C GLN A 96 -6.97 6.77 10.22
N ARG A 97 -6.20 5.71 9.94
CA ARG A 97 -6.42 4.82 8.79
C ARG A 97 -7.78 4.12 8.87
N LEU A 98 -8.19 3.70 10.05
CA LEU A 98 -9.50 3.12 10.31
C LEU A 98 -10.62 4.15 10.07
N GLY A 99 -10.46 5.37 10.56
CA GLY A 99 -11.43 6.46 10.35
C GLY A 99 -11.63 6.76 8.86
N TRP A 100 -10.54 6.92 8.11
CA TRP A 100 -10.59 7.11 6.66
C TRP A 100 -11.33 5.96 5.95
N LYS A 101 -11.00 4.71 6.29
CA LYS A 101 -11.65 3.52 5.72
C LYS A 101 -13.15 3.48 6.05
N ARG A 102 -13.53 3.83 7.28
CA ARG A 102 -14.93 3.86 7.70
C ARG A 102 -15.72 4.93 6.97
N ASN A 103 -15.13 6.11 6.74
CA ASN A 103 -15.77 7.16 5.96
C ASN A 103 -15.98 6.73 4.51
N LEU A 104 -14.98 6.08 3.90
CA LEU A 104 -15.12 5.54 2.55
C LEU A 104 -16.24 4.49 2.45
N ILE A 105 -16.36 3.60 3.45
CA ILE A 105 -17.46 2.63 3.50
C ILE A 105 -18.81 3.34 3.63
N LYS A 106 -18.93 4.31 4.53
CA LYS A 106 -20.17 5.09 4.70
C LYS A 106 -20.58 5.80 3.42
N ASP A 107 -19.64 6.39 2.70
CA ASP A 107 -19.92 7.07 1.43
C ASP A 107 -20.43 6.08 0.37
N LEU A 108 -19.83 4.89 0.31
CA LEU A 108 -20.27 3.83 -0.61
C LEU A 108 -21.63 3.27 -0.20
N GLU A 109 -21.87 3.00 1.09
CA GLU A 109 -23.16 2.57 1.63
C GLU A 109 -24.25 3.60 1.33
N HIS A 110 -23.95 4.89 1.50
CA HIS A 110 -24.86 5.97 1.15
C HIS A 110 -25.19 5.94 -0.34
N LYS A 111 -24.19 5.86 -1.23
CA LYS A 111 -24.39 5.73 -2.69
C LYS A 111 -25.22 4.50 -3.05
N MET A 112 -25.05 3.39 -2.32
CA MET A 112 -25.83 2.17 -2.51
C MET A 112 -27.25 2.28 -1.95
N SER A 113 -27.51 3.15 -0.96
CA SER A 113 -28.86 3.36 -0.42
C SER A 113 -29.74 4.21 -1.32
N ILE A 114 -29.15 5.05 -2.18
CA ILE A 114 -29.88 5.93 -3.09
C ILE A 114 -30.64 5.10 -4.14
N GLU A 115 -31.86 5.53 -4.45
CA GLU A 115 -32.70 4.88 -5.46
C GLU A 115 -32.03 4.82 -6.84
N PRO A 116 -32.21 3.71 -7.59
CA PRO A 116 -31.69 3.58 -8.93
C PRO A 116 -32.27 4.64 -9.87
N ILE A 117 -31.41 5.28 -10.66
CA ILE A 117 -31.84 6.21 -11.70
C ILE A 117 -31.99 5.49 -13.04
N THR A 118 -32.89 5.95 -13.90
CA THR A 118 -32.92 5.50 -15.30
C THR A 118 -31.79 6.18 -16.07
N LEU A 119 -31.09 5.44 -16.93
CA LEU A 119 -30.08 6.05 -17.79
C LEU A 119 -30.74 6.96 -18.84
N PRO A 120 -30.13 8.11 -19.18
CA PRO A 120 -30.59 8.92 -20.31
C PRO A 120 -30.37 8.18 -21.63
N ARG A 121 -31.13 8.52 -22.68
CA ARG A 121 -31.01 7.91 -24.02
C ARG A 121 -29.61 8.09 -24.60
N GLN A 122 -29.10 9.32 -24.54
CA GLN A 122 -27.73 9.66 -24.92
C GLN A 122 -26.86 9.75 -23.67
N ILE A 123 -25.79 8.96 -23.64
CA ILE A 123 -24.82 8.94 -22.54
C ILE A 123 -23.51 9.50 -23.06
N ASN A 124 -22.98 10.52 -22.39
CA ASN A 124 -21.61 10.96 -22.64
C ASN A 124 -20.63 10.08 -21.82
N PRO A 125 -19.78 9.25 -22.44
CA PRO A 125 -18.88 8.36 -21.71
C PRO A 125 -17.87 9.08 -20.81
N THR A 126 -17.57 10.36 -21.10
CA THR A 126 -16.60 11.15 -20.34
C THR A 126 -17.08 11.49 -18.93
N VAL A 127 -18.40 11.63 -18.71
CA VAL A 127 -18.95 11.95 -17.38
C VAL A 127 -19.24 10.72 -16.54
N VAL A 128 -19.30 9.53 -17.15
CA VAL A 128 -19.61 8.25 -16.47
C VAL A 128 -18.69 7.96 -15.26
N PRO A 129 -17.38 8.26 -15.28
CA PRO A 129 -16.50 8.02 -14.14
C PRO A 129 -16.90 8.81 -12.87
N GLU A 130 -17.58 9.95 -13.01
CA GLU A 130 -18.05 10.75 -11.87
C GLU A 130 -19.23 10.07 -11.15
N PHE A 131 -19.98 9.25 -11.87
CA PHE A 131 -21.12 8.47 -11.38
C PHE A 131 -20.73 7.04 -10.97
N GLU A 132 -19.45 6.77 -10.70
CA GLU A 132 -19.02 5.45 -10.24
C GLU A 132 -19.81 5.01 -8.99
N TYR A 133 -20.30 3.76 -9.02
CA TYR A 133 -21.16 3.16 -8.01
C TYR A 133 -22.59 3.71 -7.92
N ARG A 134 -23.01 4.61 -8.82
CA ARG A 134 -24.42 5.01 -8.90
C ARG A 134 -25.26 3.84 -9.40
N LYS A 135 -26.35 3.53 -8.68
CA LYS A 135 -27.33 2.53 -9.09
C LYS A 135 -28.13 3.05 -10.30
N VAL A 136 -28.26 2.20 -11.30
CA VAL A 136 -29.04 2.44 -12.51
C VAL A 136 -30.03 1.32 -12.75
N LYS A 137 -31.22 1.66 -13.23
CA LYS A 137 -32.26 0.71 -13.67
C LYS A 137 -32.24 0.64 -15.20
N LEU A 138 -32.14 -0.57 -15.72
CA LEU A 138 -32.10 -0.89 -17.13
C LEU A 138 -33.27 -1.80 -17.48
N ILE A 139 -33.94 -1.54 -18.60
CA ILE A 139 -35.01 -2.37 -19.14
C ILE A 139 -34.69 -2.62 -20.62
N GLY A 140 -34.74 -3.88 -21.02
CA GLY A 140 -34.29 -4.28 -22.35
C GLY A 140 -33.86 -5.73 -22.44
N ARG A 141 -33.10 -6.06 -23.47
CA ARG A 141 -32.74 -7.45 -23.82
C ARG A 141 -31.23 -7.61 -23.97
N PHE A 142 -30.74 -8.78 -23.55
CA PHE A 142 -29.36 -9.19 -23.78
C PHE A 142 -29.18 -9.76 -25.18
N ASP A 143 -28.09 -9.39 -25.84
CA ASP A 143 -27.61 -10.10 -27.02
C ASP A 143 -26.60 -11.16 -26.60
N HIS A 144 -27.14 -12.32 -26.24
CA HIS A 144 -26.33 -13.46 -25.81
C HIS A 144 -25.36 -13.92 -26.89
N SER A 145 -25.65 -13.71 -28.17
CA SER A 145 -24.77 -14.13 -29.27
C SER A 145 -23.38 -13.50 -29.19
N LYS A 146 -23.32 -12.27 -28.66
CA LYS A 146 -22.12 -11.44 -28.53
C LYS A 146 -21.54 -11.37 -27.12
N GLU A 147 -21.86 -12.33 -26.26
CA GLU A 147 -21.28 -12.35 -24.91
C GLU A 147 -19.76 -12.59 -24.95
N ILE A 148 -19.05 -11.96 -24.01
CA ILE A 148 -17.63 -12.16 -23.79
C ILE A 148 -17.37 -12.65 -22.37
N LEU A 149 -16.29 -13.40 -22.19
CA LEU A 149 -15.88 -13.93 -20.90
C LEU A 149 -14.55 -13.30 -20.48
N ILE A 150 -14.58 -12.57 -19.38
CA ILE A 150 -13.37 -12.07 -18.73
C ILE A 150 -12.80 -13.18 -17.86
N GLN A 151 -11.56 -13.58 -18.16
CA GLN A 151 -10.87 -14.68 -17.50
C GLN A 151 -10.29 -14.30 -16.14
N SER A 152 -9.83 -15.32 -15.42
CA SER A 152 -9.06 -15.18 -14.17
C SER A 152 -9.77 -14.40 -13.07
N ARG A 153 -11.10 -14.54 -12.99
CA ARG A 153 -11.89 -13.99 -11.89
C ARG A 153 -12.06 -15.06 -10.83
N THR A 154 -11.92 -14.68 -9.57
CA THR A 154 -12.06 -15.58 -8.42
C THR A 154 -13.18 -15.09 -7.53
N ARG A 155 -14.07 -15.99 -7.11
CA ARG A 155 -15.12 -15.74 -6.13
C ARG A 155 -15.10 -16.86 -5.10
N ASP A 156 -14.99 -16.51 -3.82
CA ASP A 156 -15.00 -17.49 -2.72
C ASP A 156 -14.02 -18.66 -2.90
N SER A 157 -12.82 -18.36 -3.40
CA SER A 157 -11.74 -19.33 -3.75
C SER A 157 -12.02 -20.20 -4.99
N GLU A 158 -13.13 -20.01 -5.68
CA GLU A 158 -13.41 -20.67 -6.96
C GLU A 158 -12.98 -19.78 -8.14
N LEU A 159 -12.24 -20.37 -9.07
CA LEU A 159 -11.85 -19.71 -10.31
C LEU A 159 -12.98 -19.80 -11.33
N GLY A 160 -13.21 -18.71 -12.06
CA GLY A 160 -14.29 -18.59 -13.02
C GLY A 160 -14.12 -17.43 -13.99
N TYR A 161 -15.24 -17.02 -14.57
CA TYR A 161 -15.31 -15.96 -15.56
C TYR A 161 -16.32 -14.91 -15.14
N HIS A 162 -16.10 -13.65 -15.52
CA HIS A 162 -17.18 -12.67 -15.57
C HIS A 162 -17.80 -12.64 -16.96
N VAL A 163 -19.12 -12.68 -17.03
CA VAL A 163 -19.88 -12.62 -18.29
C VAL A 163 -20.25 -11.17 -18.56
N ILE A 164 -19.73 -10.60 -19.65
CA ILE A 164 -20.16 -9.29 -20.14
C ILE A 164 -20.98 -9.52 -21.40
N THR A 165 -22.15 -8.92 -21.45
CA THR A 165 -23.08 -9.08 -22.57
C THR A 165 -23.60 -7.71 -23.00
N PRO A 166 -23.65 -7.42 -24.32
CA PRO A 166 -24.33 -6.25 -24.83
C PRO A 166 -25.80 -6.25 -24.42
N PHE A 167 -26.27 -5.09 -23.97
CA PHE A 167 -27.65 -4.90 -23.55
C PHE A 167 -28.30 -3.83 -24.41
N TYR A 168 -29.33 -4.24 -25.15
CA TYR A 168 -30.16 -3.35 -25.97
C TYR A 168 -31.29 -2.82 -25.10
N ARG A 169 -31.36 -1.50 -24.98
CA ARG A 169 -32.31 -0.82 -24.11
C ARG A 169 -33.64 -0.59 -24.83
N ASP A 170 -34.75 -0.78 -24.12
CA ASP A 170 -36.10 -0.57 -24.68
C ASP A 170 -36.44 0.92 -24.82
N ASP A 171 -35.69 1.80 -24.15
CA ASP A 171 -35.87 3.26 -24.21
C ASP A 171 -35.35 3.92 -25.51
N GLY A 172 -34.78 3.12 -26.42
CA GLY A 172 -34.26 3.54 -27.72
C GLY A 172 -32.85 4.14 -27.66
N GLY A 173 -32.15 4.07 -26.52
CA GLY A 173 -30.74 4.44 -26.43
C GLY A 173 -29.80 3.42 -27.07
N ASP A 174 -28.57 3.84 -27.34
CA ASP A 174 -27.52 2.96 -27.84
C ASP A 174 -27.26 1.78 -26.88
N PRO A 175 -26.89 0.60 -27.41
CA PRO A 175 -26.60 -0.55 -26.57
C PRO A 175 -25.40 -0.28 -25.66
N ILE A 176 -25.45 -0.83 -24.46
CA ILE A 176 -24.42 -0.66 -23.42
C ILE A 176 -23.85 -2.01 -22.97
N LEU A 177 -22.71 -2.00 -22.30
CA LEU A 177 -22.12 -3.21 -21.73
C LEU A 177 -22.70 -3.48 -20.34
N VAL A 178 -23.17 -4.70 -20.13
CA VAL A 178 -23.59 -5.15 -18.80
C VAL A 178 -22.75 -6.34 -18.38
N ASN A 179 -22.01 -6.19 -17.28
CA ASN A 179 -21.37 -7.30 -16.59
C ASN A 179 -22.42 -8.01 -15.74
N ARG A 180 -22.88 -9.17 -16.21
CA ARG A 180 -23.87 -10.01 -15.54
C ARG A 180 -23.31 -10.70 -14.29
N GLY A 181 -21.98 -10.81 -14.21
CA GLY A 181 -21.27 -11.29 -13.04
C GLY A 181 -20.58 -12.64 -13.24
N PHE A 182 -20.33 -13.32 -12.14
CA PHE A 182 -19.45 -14.49 -12.06
C PHE A 182 -20.15 -15.80 -12.43
N ILE A 183 -19.45 -16.65 -13.19
CA ILE A 183 -19.79 -18.05 -13.47
C ILE A 183 -18.57 -18.96 -13.23
N LYS A 184 -18.81 -20.22 -12.84
CA LYS A 184 -17.74 -21.22 -12.66
C LYS A 184 -17.12 -21.63 -13.99
N ARG A 185 -15.91 -22.20 -13.94
CA ARG A 185 -15.17 -22.63 -15.14
C ARG A 185 -15.90 -23.67 -15.99
N GLU A 186 -16.66 -24.56 -15.37
CA GLU A 186 -17.48 -25.58 -16.05
C GLU A 186 -18.59 -24.98 -16.94
N PHE A 187 -19.04 -23.75 -16.63
CA PHE A 187 -20.07 -23.04 -17.37
C PHE A 187 -19.52 -22.10 -18.46
N LYS A 188 -18.26 -22.31 -18.87
CA LYS A 188 -17.62 -21.52 -19.94
C LYS A 188 -18.44 -21.56 -21.22
N LEU A 189 -18.92 -22.73 -21.63
CA LEU A 189 -19.75 -22.87 -22.82
C LEU A 189 -21.17 -22.43 -22.50
N ARG A 190 -21.76 -21.58 -23.33
CA ARG A 190 -23.16 -21.15 -23.15
C ARG A 190 -24.13 -22.32 -23.12
N ALA A 191 -23.86 -23.35 -23.92
CA ALA A 191 -24.68 -24.56 -23.99
C ALA A 191 -24.75 -25.32 -22.65
N SER A 192 -23.75 -25.20 -21.76
CA SER A 192 -23.80 -25.83 -20.44
C SER A 192 -24.60 -25.04 -19.40
N ARG A 193 -25.12 -23.85 -19.77
CA ARG A 193 -25.94 -22.99 -18.89
C ARG A 193 -27.19 -22.44 -19.62
N PRO A 194 -28.12 -23.30 -20.07
CA PRO A 194 -29.32 -22.84 -20.79
C PRO A 194 -30.17 -21.86 -19.97
N GLN A 195 -30.22 -22.04 -18.64
CA GLN A 195 -30.94 -21.16 -17.71
C GLN A 195 -30.34 -19.75 -17.58
N SER A 196 -29.13 -19.52 -18.08
CA SER A 196 -28.49 -18.20 -18.15
C SER A 196 -28.93 -17.38 -19.37
N THR A 197 -29.74 -17.93 -20.27
CA THR A 197 -30.25 -17.19 -21.44
C THR A 197 -31.64 -16.66 -21.13
N GLU A 198 -31.79 -15.35 -20.98
CA GLU A 198 -33.08 -14.72 -20.74
C GLU A 198 -33.81 -14.49 -22.07
N PRO A 199 -34.99 -15.10 -22.30
CA PRO A 199 -35.64 -15.09 -23.62
C PRO A 199 -36.40 -13.79 -23.94
N ARG A 200 -36.54 -12.85 -22.97
CA ARG A 200 -37.41 -11.68 -23.10
C ARG A 200 -36.76 -10.42 -22.53
N SER A 201 -37.45 -9.29 -22.67
CA SER A 201 -37.07 -8.05 -21.97
C SER A 201 -37.03 -8.28 -20.46
N VAL A 202 -35.94 -7.86 -19.84
CA VAL A 202 -35.63 -8.00 -18.42
C VAL A 202 -35.35 -6.63 -17.80
N GLU A 203 -35.74 -6.50 -16.54
CA GLU A 203 -35.35 -5.37 -15.72
C GLU A 203 -34.12 -5.73 -14.88
N ILE A 204 -33.08 -4.91 -14.95
CA ILE A 204 -31.82 -5.11 -14.22
C ILE A 204 -31.51 -3.85 -13.44
N ILE A 205 -31.14 -4.03 -12.18
CA ILE A 205 -30.52 -2.99 -11.38
C ILE A 205 -29.01 -3.25 -11.37
N GLY A 206 -28.23 -2.27 -11.78
CA GLY A 206 -26.77 -2.36 -11.81
C GLY A 206 -26.08 -1.10 -11.32
N MET A 207 -24.75 -1.12 -11.29
CA MET A 207 -23.92 0.02 -10.92
C MET A 207 -23.00 0.43 -12.05
N LEU A 208 -22.89 1.74 -12.28
CA LEU A 208 -21.93 2.27 -13.23
C LEU A 208 -20.49 2.03 -12.75
N ARG A 209 -19.65 1.60 -13.69
CA ARG A 209 -18.22 1.34 -13.48
C ARG A 209 -17.39 2.27 -14.34
N LYS A 210 -16.32 2.79 -13.74
CA LYS A 210 -15.24 3.43 -14.50
C LYS A 210 -14.29 2.37 -15.05
N GLN A 211 -13.49 2.78 -16.04
CA GLN A 211 -12.41 1.98 -16.60
C GLN A 211 -11.47 1.43 -15.52
N GLU A 212 -11.23 0.12 -15.53
CA GLU A 212 -10.23 -0.50 -14.67
C GLU A 212 -8.82 -0.16 -15.16
N LYS A 213 -7.89 0.12 -14.24
CA LYS A 213 -6.48 0.26 -14.61
C LYS A 213 -5.87 -1.12 -14.81
N LYS A 214 -5.25 -1.34 -15.97
CA LYS A 214 -4.50 -2.57 -16.25
C LYS A 214 -3.37 -2.75 -15.24
N SER A 215 -3.27 -3.95 -14.65
CA SER A 215 -2.14 -4.32 -13.81
C SER A 215 -0.93 -4.68 -14.65
N ILE A 216 0.28 -4.35 -14.18
CA ILE A 216 1.55 -4.57 -14.88
C ILE A 216 1.80 -6.07 -15.14
N PHE A 217 1.30 -6.94 -14.26
CA PHE A 217 1.47 -8.40 -14.34
C PHE A 217 0.39 -9.10 -15.17
N GLN A 218 -0.61 -8.38 -15.69
CA GLN A 218 -1.69 -8.97 -16.48
C GLN A 218 -1.34 -9.00 -17.98
N PRO A 219 -1.56 -10.15 -18.66
CA PRO A 219 -1.47 -10.22 -20.11
C PRO A 219 -2.39 -9.21 -20.81
N GLY A 220 -2.06 -8.86 -22.06
CA GLY A 220 -2.96 -8.08 -22.92
C GLY A 220 -4.20 -8.86 -23.35
N ASN A 221 -5.28 -8.15 -23.68
CA ASN A 221 -6.46 -8.76 -24.30
C ASN A 221 -6.13 -9.18 -25.75
N HIS A 222 -6.72 -10.28 -26.22
CA HIS A 222 -6.59 -10.74 -27.60
C HIS A 222 -7.97 -10.73 -28.27
N LYS A 223 -8.28 -9.62 -28.96
CA LYS A 223 -9.57 -9.40 -29.64
C LYS A 223 -9.92 -10.52 -30.63
N ASN A 224 -8.96 -10.93 -31.45
CA ASN A 224 -9.18 -11.89 -32.54
C ASN A 224 -9.53 -13.30 -32.04
N LEU A 225 -9.06 -13.67 -30.84
CA LEU A 225 -9.32 -14.97 -30.22
C LEU A 225 -10.49 -14.91 -29.22
N ASN A 226 -11.12 -13.75 -29.06
CA ASN A 226 -12.12 -13.47 -28.02
C ASN A 226 -11.62 -13.84 -26.60
N GLN A 227 -10.35 -13.54 -26.31
CA GLN A 227 -9.73 -13.82 -25.01
C GLN A 227 -9.47 -12.53 -24.26
N TRP A 228 -10.19 -12.34 -23.15
CA TRP A 228 -10.17 -11.11 -22.37
C TRP A 228 -9.69 -11.42 -20.94
N TYR A 229 -8.64 -10.73 -20.48
CA TYR A 229 -8.07 -10.94 -19.14
C TYR A 229 -8.45 -9.83 -18.16
N PHE A 230 -8.70 -8.62 -18.68
CA PHE A 230 -9.16 -7.48 -17.90
C PHE A 230 -10.26 -6.74 -18.65
N VAL A 231 -11.02 -5.94 -17.89
CA VAL A 231 -12.16 -5.21 -18.43
C VAL A 231 -11.66 -3.89 -19.01
N ASP A 232 -11.47 -3.85 -20.32
CA ASP A 232 -11.27 -2.61 -21.05
C ASP A 232 -12.58 -2.19 -21.71
N ILE A 233 -13.25 -1.21 -21.11
CA ILE A 233 -14.60 -0.78 -21.50
C ILE A 233 -14.59 -0.26 -22.94
N LYS A 234 -13.57 0.51 -23.34
CA LYS A 234 -13.49 1.06 -24.70
C LYS A 234 -13.22 -0.05 -25.70
N GLU A 235 -12.24 -0.90 -25.41
CA GLU A 235 -11.84 -1.98 -26.29
C GLU A 235 -12.97 -2.99 -26.55
N ILE A 236 -13.69 -3.35 -25.49
CA ILE A 236 -14.85 -4.25 -25.55
C ILE A 236 -16.01 -3.57 -26.28
N ALA A 237 -16.26 -2.29 -25.99
CA ALA A 237 -17.36 -1.57 -26.61
C ALA A 237 -17.18 -1.44 -28.12
N GLU A 238 -15.97 -1.13 -28.58
CA GLU A 238 -15.60 -1.12 -30.00
C GLU A 238 -15.77 -2.50 -30.65
N HIS A 239 -15.35 -3.57 -29.95
CA HIS A 239 -15.46 -4.93 -30.48
C HIS A 239 -16.92 -5.38 -30.64
N LEU A 240 -17.81 -4.94 -29.74
CA LEU A 240 -19.22 -5.36 -29.71
C LEU A 240 -20.17 -4.38 -30.40
N GLY A 241 -19.69 -3.19 -30.79
CA GLY A 241 -20.49 -2.13 -31.39
C GLY A 241 -21.46 -1.48 -30.40
N THR A 242 -20.98 -1.20 -29.19
CA THR A 242 -21.78 -0.61 -28.09
C THR A 242 -21.19 0.71 -27.62
N THR A 243 -21.95 1.46 -26.83
CA THR A 243 -21.44 2.63 -26.13
C THR A 243 -20.45 2.19 -25.04
N PRO A 244 -19.31 2.88 -24.84
CA PRO A 244 -18.30 2.53 -23.83
C PRO A 244 -18.76 2.89 -22.40
N VAL A 245 -19.85 2.25 -21.97
CA VAL A 245 -20.47 2.35 -20.65
C VAL A 245 -20.62 0.92 -20.13
N LEU A 246 -20.06 0.66 -18.95
CA LEU A 246 -20.19 -0.62 -18.27
C LEU A 246 -21.06 -0.51 -17.03
N VAL A 247 -22.04 -1.38 -16.92
CA VAL A 247 -22.89 -1.55 -15.75
C VAL A 247 -22.66 -2.94 -15.15
N ASP A 248 -22.25 -3.00 -13.88
CA ASP A 248 -22.20 -4.25 -13.11
C ASP A 248 -23.60 -4.56 -12.57
N ALA A 249 -24.21 -5.67 -12.99
CA ALA A 249 -25.49 -6.12 -12.45
C ALA A 249 -25.37 -6.42 -10.95
N ILE A 250 -26.41 -6.08 -10.18
CA ILE A 250 -26.54 -6.44 -8.77
C ILE A 250 -27.46 -7.66 -8.65
N THR A 251 -27.01 -8.65 -7.88
CA THR A 251 -27.87 -9.81 -7.54
C THR A 251 -28.32 -9.70 -6.08
N TYR A 252 -29.63 -9.57 -5.88
CA TYR A 252 -30.27 -9.61 -4.56
C TYR A 252 -30.68 -11.05 -4.25
N ALA A 253 -29.83 -11.78 -3.55
CA ALA A 253 -30.09 -13.17 -3.19
C ALA A 253 -29.44 -13.52 -1.83
N ASN A 254 -30.06 -14.43 -1.09
CA ASN A 254 -29.47 -15.03 0.10
C ASN A 254 -28.43 -16.10 -0.28
N SER A 255 -27.63 -16.56 0.69
CA SER A 255 -26.55 -17.54 0.45
C SER A 255 -27.05 -18.83 -0.21
N GLY A 256 -28.24 -19.32 0.18
CA GLY A 256 -28.85 -20.51 -0.41
C GLY A 256 -29.16 -20.33 -1.89
N LYS A 257 -29.84 -19.24 -2.26
CA LYS A 257 -30.18 -18.95 -3.65
C LYS A 257 -28.95 -18.65 -4.49
N LEU A 258 -27.93 -17.98 -3.93
CA LEU A 258 -26.66 -17.76 -4.61
C LEU A 258 -25.96 -19.08 -4.98
N ASN A 259 -25.99 -20.08 -4.10
CA ASN A 259 -25.42 -21.39 -4.39
C ASN A 259 -26.19 -22.12 -5.50
N GLU A 260 -27.52 -22.02 -5.52
CA GLU A 260 -28.35 -22.56 -6.58
C GLU A 260 -28.07 -21.89 -7.94
N LEU A 261 -27.93 -20.56 -7.97
CA LEU A 261 -27.57 -19.83 -9.20
C LEU A 261 -26.19 -20.26 -9.71
N LEU A 262 -25.21 -20.43 -8.80
CA LEU A 262 -23.87 -20.92 -9.15
C LEU A 262 -23.92 -22.32 -9.76
N SER A 263 -24.66 -23.25 -9.14
CA SER A 263 -24.74 -24.64 -9.62
C SER A 263 -25.46 -24.78 -10.95
N ASN A 264 -26.33 -23.83 -11.28
CA ASN A 264 -27.06 -23.80 -12.55
C ASN A 264 -26.35 -22.97 -13.64
N GLY A 265 -25.17 -22.41 -13.33
CA GLY A 265 -24.40 -21.58 -14.25
C GLY A 265 -25.02 -20.23 -14.57
N ILE A 266 -25.92 -19.74 -13.71
CA ILE A 266 -26.52 -18.41 -13.84
C ILE A 266 -25.51 -17.37 -13.30
N PRO A 267 -25.14 -16.34 -14.08
CA PRO A 267 -24.18 -15.33 -13.66
C PRO A 267 -24.65 -14.60 -12.40
N ILE A 268 -23.73 -14.49 -11.43
CA ILE A 268 -24.00 -13.79 -10.17
C ILE A 268 -23.30 -12.46 -10.19
N GLY A 269 -24.10 -11.41 -10.24
CA GLY A 269 -23.68 -10.03 -10.18
C GLY A 269 -23.03 -9.67 -8.84
N ARG A 270 -22.73 -8.40 -8.68
CA ARG A 270 -22.13 -7.90 -7.43
C ARG A 270 -23.12 -8.02 -6.29
N SER A 271 -22.61 -8.29 -5.08
CA SER A 271 -23.41 -8.17 -3.85
C SER A 271 -23.85 -6.72 -3.63
N SER A 272 -25.06 -6.55 -3.11
CA SER A 272 -25.55 -5.25 -2.63
C SER A 272 -24.98 -4.87 -1.25
N GLN A 273 -24.18 -5.74 -0.64
CA GLN A 273 -23.59 -5.54 0.67
C GLN A 273 -22.07 -5.37 0.56
N ILE A 274 -21.55 -4.38 1.28
CA ILE A 274 -20.12 -4.09 1.41
C ILE A 274 -19.65 -4.75 2.71
N THR A 275 -19.14 -5.98 2.63
CA THR A 275 -18.55 -6.66 3.80
C THR A 275 -17.04 -6.44 3.82
N LEU A 276 -16.59 -5.36 4.44
CA LEU A 276 -15.14 -5.17 4.68
C LEU A 276 -14.75 -5.77 6.03
N ARG A 277 -13.90 -6.81 5.99
CA ARG A 277 -13.22 -7.33 7.18
C ARG A 277 -12.43 -6.19 7.87
N ASN A 278 -12.69 -5.97 9.15
CA ASN A 278 -12.04 -4.94 9.94
C ASN A 278 -11.08 -5.55 10.97
N MET A 279 -9.81 -5.69 10.61
CA MET A 279 -8.75 -6.12 11.55
C MET A 279 -8.06 -4.95 12.24
N HIS A 280 -8.34 -3.69 11.85
CA HIS A 280 -7.64 -2.52 12.37
C HIS A 280 -7.89 -2.30 13.86
N ALA A 281 -9.08 -2.61 14.36
CA ALA A 281 -9.39 -2.52 15.78
C ALA A 281 -8.46 -3.42 16.62
N THR A 282 -8.21 -4.66 16.17
CA THR A 282 -7.28 -5.58 16.83
C THR A 282 -5.86 -5.01 16.83
N TYR A 283 -5.38 -4.48 15.71
CA TYR A 283 -4.05 -3.87 15.64
C TYR A 283 -3.92 -2.62 16.51
N ILE A 284 -4.96 -1.77 16.58
CA ILE A 284 -5.00 -0.61 17.46
C ILE A 284 -4.78 -1.05 18.91
N ALA A 285 -5.50 -2.10 19.35
CA ALA A 285 -5.34 -2.66 20.69
C ALA A 285 -3.91 -3.19 20.93
N THR A 286 -3.33 -3.89 19.94
CA THR A 286 -1.95 -4.40 20.04
C THR A 286 -0.92 -3.27 20.17
N TRP A 287 -0.99 -2.24 19.30
CA TRP A 287 -0.01 -1.16 19.30
C TRP A 287 -0.08 -0.30 20.57
N TYR A 288 -1.29 0.03 21.03
CA TYR A 288 -1.44 0.75 22.30
C TYR A 288 -1.10 -0.12 23.50
N GLY A 289 -1.38 -1.42 23.47
CA GLY A 289 -0.97 -2.36 24.53
C GLY A 289 0.56 -2.43 24.68
N ILE A 290 1.29 -2.57 23.57
CA ILE A 290 2.76 -2.56 23.58
C ILE A 290 3.28 -1.19 24.03
N SER A 291 2.70 -0.10 23.54
CA SER A 291 3.07 1.26 23.95
C SER A 291 2.90 1.47 25.46
N ALA A 292 1.79 1.02 26.04
CA ALA A 292 1.53 1.11 27.47
C ALA A 292 2.53 0.28 28.30
N ILE A 293 2.75 -0.99 27.94
CA ILE A 293 3.67 -1.89 28.66
C ILE A 293 5.09 -1.33 28.63
N THR A 294 5.57 -0.91 27.45
CA THR A 294 6.92 -0.37 27.28
C THR A 294 7.10 0.99 27.96
N THR A 295 6.06 1.81 28.02
CA THR A 295 6.05 3.06 28.79
C THR A 295 6.16 2.78 30.29
N VAL A 296 5.36 1.85 30.83
CA VAL A 296 5.42 1.46 32.25
C VAL A 296 6.80 0.89 32.59
N MET A 297 7.33 -0.01 31.77
CA MET A 297 8.67 -0.57 31.95
C MET A 297 9.74 0.52 31.96
N SER A 298 9.64 1.49 31.07
CA SER A 298 10.58 2.63 31.00
C SER A 298 10.50 3.51 32.24
N ILE A 299 9.30 3.84 32.71
CA ILE A 299 9.09 4.61 33.94
C ILE A 299 9.66 3.84 35.14
N MET A 300 9.36 2.55 35.27
CA MET A 300 9.87 1.73 36.37
C MET A 300 11.40 1.69 36.38
N LEU A 301 12.04 1.52 35.22
CA LEU A 301 13.49 1.47 35.11
C LEU A 301 14.13 2.82 35.44
N PHE A 302 13.48 3.93 35.08
CA PHE A 302 13.95 5.27 35.41
C PHE A 302 13.72 5.69 36.87
N ARG A 303 12.77 5.06 37.56
CA ARG A 303 12.54 5.25 39.00
C ARG A 303 13.46 4.40 39.89
N LYS A 304 14.10 3.36 39.35
CA LYS A 304 15.08 2.57 40.10
C LYS A 304 16.32 3.44 40.36
N PRO A 305 16.76 3.63 41.62
CA PRO A 305 17.99 4.35 41.91
C PRO A 305 19.14 3.61 41.22
N LEU A 306 20.04 4.38 40.60
CA LEU A 306 21.25 3.85 39.98
C LEU A 306 22.05 3.16 41.10
N SER A 307 22.04 1.83 41.10
CA SER A 307 22.89 1.05 42.01
C SER A 307 24.33 1.32 41.60
N GLY A 308 24.96 2.25 42.31
CA GLY A 308 26.36 2.57 42.13
C GLY A 308 27.18 1.38 42.56
N ARG A 309 27.74 0.63 41.60
CA ARG A 309 28.92 -0.19 41.88
C ARG A 309 30.06 0.80 42.14
N SER A 310 30.33 1.09 43.41
CA SER A 310 31.56 1.77 43.80
C SER A 310 32.72 0.84 43.46
N ILE A 311 33.40 1.11 42.35
CA ILE A 311 34.68 0.48 42.05
C ILE A 311 35.67 1.10 43.04
N PHE A 312 36.00 0.38 44.11
CA PHE A 312 37.14 0.72 44.96
C PHE A 312 38.40 0.57 44.12
N ALA A 313 38.93 1.68 43.61
CA ALA A 313 40.31 1.74 43.16
C ALA A 313 41.19 1.81 44.41
N GLY A 314 41.58 0.66 44.94
CA GLY A 314 42.63 0.58 45.96
C GLY A 314 43.93 1.12 45.37
N VAL A 315 44.40 2.23 45.90
CA VAL A 315 45.76 2.74 45.65
C VAL A 315 46.70 1.92 46.54
N GLN A 316 47.70 1.26 45.92
CA GLN A 316 48.79 0.56 46.61
C GLN A 316 49.70 1.53 47.36
#